data_AF-A0A8D8HDB5-F1
#
_entry.id   AF-A0A8D8HDB5-F1
#
_cell.length_a   1.000
_cell.length_b   1.000
_cell.length_c   1.000
_cell.angle_alpha   90.00
_cell.angle_beta   90.00
_cell.angle_gamma   90.00
#
_symmetry.space_group_name_H-M   'P 1'
#
loop_
_entity.id
_entity.type
_entity.pdbx_description
1 polymer ?
#
loop_
_entity_poly.entity_id
_entity_poly.type
_entity_poly.pdbx_seq_one_letter_code
_entity_poly.pdbx_strand_id
1 'polypeptide(L)'
;MAYERNGVGAGMKALMDEMPDYPHADVTKYRDFALQRQAALLDVPERTKCDRRAAQLRQEGNRLYLERQYGDALERYNESICFAERDSDQLGMGFANRSAIYCEQGEFEYALANIALAKAHHYPEKLMPKLLARELSCRAKLDAGQSKGTVPNPRMDVNVNANPKIPFVADGAGMKLYKQFGRGLIAERDFQVGDIILDEKPTLVTNGLGYRYTNCANCSTGFNHSLLPCPGCVSYMYCSEECLQRDKRFVHRFECGMAEKLRNAMFCSEDQLDQFKVLHKAGVH
;
A
#
# COMPACT_ATOMS: atom_id res chain seq x y z
N MET A 1 0.63 13.66 -11.93
CA MET A 1 0.54 15.04 -11.38
C MET A 1 -0.92 15.49 -11.29
N ALA A 2 -1.71 14.97 -10.33
CA ALA A 2 -3.12 15.37 -10.15
C ALA A 2 -3.57 15.39 -8.68
N TYR A 3 -2.64 15.35 -7.72
CA TYR A 3 -2.96 15.28 -6.28
C TYR A 3 -3.04 16.66 -5.59
N GLU A 4 -2.71 17.76 -6.27
CA GLU A 4 -2.70 19.10 -5.69
C GLU A 4 -4.09 19.72 -5.44
N ARG A 5 -5.19 19.10 -5.90
CA ARG A 5 -6.51 19.74 -5.85
C ARG A 5 -7.26 19.68 -4.51
N ASN A 6 -6.71 19.03 -3.48
CA ASN A 6 -7.46 18.76 -2.24
C ASN A 6 -6.75 19.19 -0.95
N GLY A 7 -5.94 20.26 -0.92
CA GLY A 7 -5.53 20.96 0.33
C GLY A 7 -4.77 20.16 1.41
N VAL A 8 -4.56 18.86 1.24
CA VAL A 8 -3.87 17.99 2.19
C VAL A 8 -2.37 18.26 2.13
N GLY A 9 -1.80 18.71 3.24
CA GLY A 9 -0.40 19.12 3.36
C GLY A 9 -0.19 20.64 3.30
N ALA A 10 -1.24 21.41 3.00
CA ALA A 10 -1.20 22.87 3.07
C ALA A 10 -0.96 23.37 4.50
N GLY A 11 -1.48 22.65 5.51
CA GLY A 11 -1.29 22.99 6.91
C GLY A 11 0.16 22.90 7.36
N MET A 12 0.85 21.79 7.05
CA MET A 12 2.28 21.63 7.35
C MET A 12 3.16 22.53 6.47
N LYS A 13 2.77 22.80 5.22
CA LYS A 13 3.48 23.78 4.39
C LYS A 13 3.43 25.19 4.95
N ALA A 14 2.24 25.68 5.29
CA ALA A 14 2.09 26.97 5.96
C ALA A 14 2.84 27.01 7.30
N LEU A 15 2.85 25.89 8.04
CA LEU A 15 3.65 25.76 9.25
C LEU A 15 5.14 25.97 8.95
N MET A 16 5.72 25.24 7.99
CA MET A 16 7.15 25.32 7.68
C MET A 16 7.57 26.67 7.06
N ASP A 17 6.72 27.28 6.24
CA ASP A 17 6.98 28.61 5.66
C ASP A 17 7.02 29.71 6.75
N GLU A 18 6.27 29.52 7.84
CA GLU A 18 6.21 30.45 8.97
C GLU A 18 7.13 30.05 10.13
N MET A 19 7.87 28.94 10.01
CA MET A 19 8.78 28.46 11.06
C MET A 19 9.95 29.45 11.18
N PRO A 20 10.18 30.04 12.37
CA PRO A 20 11.35 30.89 12.57
C PRO A 20 12.61 30.03 12.47
N ASP A 21 13.65 30.58 11.84
CA ASP A 21 14.97 29.96 11.76
C ASP A 21 15.59 29.98 13.17
N TYR A 22 15.37 28.91 13.93
CA TYR A 22 15.87 28.78 15.29
C TYR A 22 17.19 28.00 15.26
N PRO A 23 18.35 28.67 15.45
CA PRO A 23 19.59 27.97 15.69
C PRO A 23 19.49 27.36 17.09
N HIS A 24 19.27 26.05 17.14
CA HIS A 24 19.07 25.22 18.34
C HIS A 24 17.63 25.23 18.89
N ALA A 25 16.94 24.11 18.67
CA ALA A 25 15.52 23.89 18.95
C ALA A 25 15.15 24.04 20.44
N ASP A 26 14.61 25.21 20.80
CA ASP A 26 13.79 25.35 22.00
C ASP A 26 12.47 24.61 21.77
N VAL A 27 12.39 23.38 22.32
CA VAL A 27 11.22 22.50 22.22
C VAL A 27 9.95 23.19 22.73
N THR A 28 10.06 24.14 23.66
CA THR A 28 8.91 24.88 24.19
C THR A 28 8.36 25.83 23.14
N LYS A 29 9.23 26.60 22.47
CA LYS A 29 8.81 27.49 21.37
C LYS A 29 8.24 26.71 20.20
N TYR A 30 8.84 25.58 19.84
CA TYR A 30 8.28 24.69 18.82
C TYR A 30 6.90 24.15 19.23
N ARG A 31 6.75 23.71 20.49
CA ARG A 31 5.47 23.25 21.04
C ARG A 31 4.41 24.34 20.99
N ASP A 32 4.71 25.54 21.49
CA ASP A 32 3.76 26.65 21.53
C ASP A 32 3.35 27.09 20.12
N PHE A 33 4.32 27.15 19.20
CA PHE A 33 4.09 27.41 17.79
C PHE A 33 3.17 26.35 17.14
N ALA A 34 3.40 25.06 17.40
CA ALA A 34 2.56 23.98 16.93
C ALA A 34 1.15 24.00 17.55
N LEU A 35 1.03 24.32 18.84
CA LEU A 35 -0.25 24.46 19.54
C LEU A 35 -1.08 25.62 19.00
N GLN A 36 -0.46 26.76 18.70
CA GLN A 36 -1.14 27.91 18.08
C GLN A 36 -1.73 27.56 16.69
N ARG A 37 -1.12 26.61 15.99
CA ARG A 37 -1.52 26.19 14.63
C ARG A 37 -2.21 24.81 14.60
N GLN A 38 -2.52 24.25 15.77
CA GLN A 38 -3.10 22.91 15.90
C GLN A 38 -4.41 22.76 15.12
N ALA A 39 -5.26 23.79 15.11
CA ALA A 39 -6.49 23.79 14.33
C ALA A 39 -6.20 23.70 12.82
N ALA A 40 -5.26 24.47 12.29
CA ALA A 40 -4.90 24.42 10.87
C ALA A 40 -4.28 23.07 10.46
N LEU A 41 -3.63 22.37 11.39
CA LEU A 41 -3.04 21.05 11.16
C LEU A 41 -4.05 19.91 11.29
N LEU A 42 -4.93 19.95 12.28
CA LEU A 42 -5.76 18.81 12.68
C LEU A 42 -7.25 18.97 12.37
N ASP A 43 -7.73 20.18 12.06
CA ASP A 43 -9.13 20.43 11.67
C ASP A 43 -9.33 20.17 10.16
N VAL A 44 -8.97 18.97 9.74
CA VAL A 44 -9.21 18.47 8.39
C VAL A 44 -10.25 17.35 8.46
N PRO A 45 -11.33 17.44 7.67
CA PRO A 45 -12.35 16.40 7.65
C PRO A 45 -11.76 15.11 7.08
N GLU A 46 -12.11 13.99 7.71
CA GLU A 46 -11.70 12.68 7.22
C GLU A 46 -12.54 12.28 6.02
N ARG A 47 -11.90 11.68 5.03
CA ARG A 47 -12.64 11.03 3.94
C ARG A 47 -13.16 9.69 4.44
N THR A 48 -14.46 9.48 4.26
CA THR A 48 -15.14 8.24 4.57
C THR A 48 -15.50 7.47 3.31
N LYS A 49 -15.87 6.20 3.49
CA LYS A 49 -16.44 5.39 2.42
C LYS A 49 -17.71 6.07 1.88
N CYS A 50 -17.89 6.00 0.56
CA CYS A 50 -18.98 6.65 -0.15
C CYS A 50 -19.18 5.97 -1.51
N ASP A 51 -20.29 5.27 -1.66
CA ASP A 51 -20.60 4.54 -2.89
C ASP A 51 -20.76 5.44 -4.12
N ARG A 52 -21.29 6.65 -3.92
CA ARG A 52 -21.35 7.66 -5.00
C ARG A 52 -19.96 7.98 -5.53
N ARG A 53 -18.97 8.14 -4.65
CA ARG A 53 -17.58 8.39 -5.05
C ARG A 53 -16.94 7.15 -5.66
N ALA A 54 -17.18 5.97 -5.09
CA ALA A 54 -16.72 4.71 -5.66
C ALA A 54 -17.22 4.53 -7.11
N ALA A 55 -18.49 4.80 -7.37
CA ALA A 55 -19.09 4.71 -8.70
C ALA A 55 -18.44 5.68 -9.70
N GLN A 56 -18.20 6.94 -9.31
CA GLN A 56 -17.52 7.93 -10.14
C GLN A 56 -16.11 7.47 -10.55
N LEU A 57 -15.32 7.01 -9.58
CA LEU A 57 -13.96 6.50 -9.81
C LEU A 57 -13.96 5.25 -10.69
N ARG A 58 -14.95 4.37 -10.53
CA ARG A 58 -15.12 3.19 -11.39
C ARG A 58 -15.45 3.59 -12.82
N GLN A 59 -16.29 4.60 -13.03
CA GLN A 59 -16.59 5.13 -14.36
C GLN A 59 -15.36 5.77 -15.01
N GLU A 60 -14.53 6.47 -14.23
CA GLU A 60 -13.23 6.97 -14.70
C GLU A 60 -12.30 5.81 -15.12
N GLY A 61 -12.21 4.76 -14.30
CA GLY A 61 -11.49 3.54 -14.64
C GLY A 61 -12.03 2.86 -15.91
N ASN A 62 -13.35 2.85 -16.12
CA ASN A 62 -13.96 2.33 -17.35
C ASN A 62 -13.52 3.12 -18.58
N ARG A 63 -13.41 4.47 -18.48
CA ARG A 63 -12.93 5.31 -19.57
C ARG A 63 -11.47 4.98 -19.93
N LEU A 64 -10.60 4.89 -18.92
CA LEU A 64 -9.19 4.51 -19.10
C LEU A 64 -9.04 3.11 -19.69
N TYR A 65 -9.89 2.17 -19.28
CA TYR A 65 -9.93 0.83 -19.83
C TYR A 65 -10.29 0.82 -21.32
N LEU A 66 -11.27 1.62 -21.76
CA LEU A 66 -11.61 1.78 -23.18
C LEU A 66 -10.45 2.41 -23.98
N GLU A 67 -9.68 3.29 -23.35
CA GLU A 67 -8.45 3.89 -23.90
C GLU A 67 -7.24 2.94 -23.83
N ARG A 68 -7.41 1.70 -23.33
CA ARG A 68 -6.37 0.68 -23.12
C ARG A 68 -5.25 1.10 -22.17
N GLN A 69 -5.49 2.11 -21.33
CA GLN A 69 -4.58 2.54 -20.27
C GLN A 69 -4.77 1.64 -19.03
N TYR A 70 -4.33 0.39 -19.14
CA TYR A 70 -4.65 -0.64 -18.15
C TYR A 70 -4.09 -0.37 -16.74
N GLY A 71 -2.87 0.16 -16.62
CA GLY A 71 -2.28 0.50 -15.32
C GLY A 71 -3.07 1.57 -14.58
N ASP A 72 -3.37 2.67 -15.27
CA ASP A 72 -4.17 3.77 -14.71
C ASP A 72 -5.60 3.32 -14.38
N ALA A 73 -6.21 2.50 -15.25
CA ALA A 73 -7.53 1.93 -15.00
C ALA A 73 -7.54 1.05 -13.73
N LEU A 74 -6.54 0.19 -13.54
CA LEU A 74 -6.40 -0.63 -12.34
C LEU A 74 -6.23 0.22 -11.07
N GLU A 75 -5.43 1.29 -11.13
CA GLU A 75 -5.29 2.21 -10.00
C GLU A 75 -6.61 2.92 -9.68
N ARG A 76 -7.35 3.41 -10.69
CA ARG A 76 -8.69 4.02 -10.48
C ARG A 76 -9.70 3.02 -9.93
N TYR A 77 -9.66 1.76 -10.36
CA TYR A 77 -10.51 0.72 -9.78
C TYR A 77 -10.13 0.41 -8.34
N ASN A 78 -8.84 0.44 -7.98
CA ASN A 78 -8.39 0.31 -6.60
C ASN A 78 -8.86 1.48 -5.73
N GLU A 79 -8.75 2.71 -6.23
CA GLU A 79 -9.31 3.88 -5.56
C GLU A 79 -10.83 3.70 -5.36
N SER A 80 -11.54 3.25 -6.39
CA SER A 80 -12.98 2.97 -6.33
C SER A 80 -13.37 1.98 -5.22
N ILE A 81 -12.75 0.79 -5.17
CA ILE A 81 -13.06 -0.22 -4.14
C ILE A 81 -12.62 0.23 -2.75
N CYS A 82 -11.62 1.11 -2.64
CA CYS A 82 -11.23 1.71 -1.36
C CYS A 82 -12.32 2.64 -0.82
N PHE A 83 -12.98 3.38 -1.71
CA PHE A 83 -14.13 4.23 -1.37
C PHE A 83 -15.45 3.45 -1.18
N ALA A 84 -15.60 2.25 -1.74
CA ALA A 84 -16.84 1.49 -1.62
C ALA A 84 -17.19 1.19 -0.16
N GLU A 85 -18.47 1.36 0.17
CA GLU A 85 -19.03 0.99 1.46
C GLU A 85 -18.99 -0.52 1.65
N ARG A 86 -19.04 -0.94 2.92
CA ARG A 86 -19.08 -2.36 3.26
C ARG A 86 -20.34 -2.96 2.64
N ASP A 87 -20.21 -4.13 2.03
CA ASP A 87 -21.32 -4.88 1.43
C ASP A 87 -22.01 -4.17 0.24
N SER A 88 -21.37 -3.14 -0.33
CA SER A 88 -21.84 -2.46 -1.54
C SER A 88 -21.61 -3.27 -2.81
N ASP A 89 -22.53 -3.15 -3.78
CA ASP A 89 -22.34 -3.67 -5.13
C ASP A 89 -21.19 -3.00 -5.88
N GLN A 90 -20.77 -1.79 -5.46
CA GLN A 90 -19.62 -1.08 -6.03
C GLN A 90 -18.32 -1.85 -5.77
N LEU A 91 -18.21 -2.53 -4.63
CA LEU A 91 -17.06 -3.33 -4.28
C LEU A 91 -16.91 -4.52 -5.23
N GLY A 92 -17.99 -5.31 -5.41
CA GLY A 92 -18.01 -6.42 -6.34
C GLY A 92 -17.81 -6.00 -7.79
N MET A 93 -18.43 -4.89 -8.21
CA MET A 93 -18.23 -4.36 -9.55
C MET A 93 -16.79 -3.89 -9.80
N GLY A 94 -16.13 -3.27 -8.82
CA GLY A 94 -14.73 -2.88 -8.92
C GLY A 94 -13.79 -4.08 -9.11
N PHE A 95 -13.97 -5.16 -8.33
CA PHE A 95 -13.23 -6.41 -8.54
C PHE A 95 -13.51 -7.04 -9.91
N ALA A 96 -14.78 -7.06 -10.34
CA ALA A 96 -15.16 -7.56 -11.66
C ALA A 96 -14.53 -6.73 -12.79
N ASN A 97 -14.44 -5.41 -12.65
CA ASN A 97 -13.78 -4.52 -13.60
C ASN A 97 -12.27 -4.82 -13.70
N ARG A 98 -11.59 -5.02 -12.56
CA ARG A 98 -10.18 -5.42 -12.54
C ARG A 98 -9.93 -6.77 -13.21
N SER A 99 -10.79 -7.76 -12.97
CA SER A 99 -10.67 -9.07 -13.63
C SER A 99 -10.75 -9.02 -15.17
N ALA A 100 -11.44 -8.01 -15.73
CA ALA A 100 -11.49 -7.80 -17.16
C ALA A 100 -10.09 -7.47 -17.73
N ILE A 101 -9.38 -6.57 -17.05
CA ILE A 101 -8.02 -6.17 -17.43
C ILE A 101 -7.06 -7.36 -17.33
N TYR A 102 -7.06 -8.09 -16.22
CA TYR A 102 -6.18 -9.24 -16.06
C TYR A 102 -6.43 -10.32 -17.11
N CYS A 103 -7.70 -10.58 -17.45
CA CYS A 103 -8.06 -11.51 -18.52
C CYS A 103 -7.54 -11.04 -19.90
N GLU A 104 -7.53 -9.74 -20.17
CA GLU A 104 -6.97 -9.19 -21.42
C GLU A 104 -5.44 -9.24 -21.45
N GLN A 105 -4.81 -9.09 -20.29
CA GLN A 105 -3.35 -9.10 -20.16
C GLN A 105 -2.75 -10.52 -20.11
N GLY A 106 -3.58 -11.57 -20.07
CA GLY A 106 -3.12 -12.96 -19.94
C GLY A 106 -2.74 -13.37 -18.52
N GLU A 107 -3.13 -12.57 -17.53
CA GLU A 107 -2.89 -12.77 -16.10
C GLU A 107 -4.10 -13.49 -15.47
N PHE A 108 -4.35 -14.73 -15.90
CA PHE A 108 -5.63 -15.40 -15.63
C PHE A 108 -5.83 -15.74 -14.15
N GLU A 109 -4.76 -15.99 -13.40
CA GLU A 109 -4.78 -16.24 -11.96
C GLU A 109 -5.29 -15.01 -11.20
N TYR A 110 -4.79 -13.80 -11.52
CA TYR A 110 -5.33 -12.55 -10.97
C TYR A 110 -6.78 -12.33 -11.41
N ALA A 111 -7.13 -12.66 -12.65
CA ALA A 111 -8.50 -12.55 -13.13
C ALA A 111 -9.45 -13.42 -12.30
N LEU A 112 -9.10 -14.69 -12.06
CA LEU A 112 -9.90 -15.63 -11.28
C LEU A 112 -10.00 -15.22 -9.80
N ALA A 113 -8.91 -14.76 -9.19
CA ALA A 113 -8.93 -14.25 -7.83
C ALA A 113 -9.90 -13.06 -7.69
N ASN A 114 -9.91 -12.16 -8.67
CA ASN A 114 -10.82 -11.00 -8.67
C ASN A 114 -12.28 -11.37 -9.00
N ILE A 115 -12.49 -12.40 -9.81
CA ILE A 115 -13.84 -12.95 -10.02
C ILE A 115 -14.37 -13.55 -8.72
N ALA A 116 -13.55 -14.27 -7.97
CA ALA A 116 -13.94 -14.81 -6.66
C ALA A 116 -14.29 -13.69 -5.67
N LEU A 117 -13.48 -12.64 -5.60
CA LEU A 117 -13.78 -11.44 -4.80
C LEU A 117 -15.08 -10.77 -5.25
N ALA A 118 -15.30 -10.60 -6.55
CA ALA A 118 -16.55 -10.02 -7.06
C ALA A 118 -17.78 -10.82 -6.60
N LYS A 119 -17.75 -12.16 -6.72
CA LYS A 119 -18.83 -13.04 -6.26
C LYS A 119 -19.06 -12.95 -4.75
N ALA A 120 -17.99 -12.78 -3.97
CA ALA A 120 -18.08 -12.63 -2.52
C ALA A 120 -18.64 -11.27 -2.07
N HIS A 121 -18.71 -10.26 -2.96
CA HIS A 121 -19.03 -8.87 -2.61
C HIS A 121 -20.18 -8.29 -3.45
N HIS A 122 -21.39 -8.84 -3.30
CA HIS A 122 -22.64 -8.27 -3.84
C HIS A 122 -22.59 -7.88 -5.33
N TYR A 123 -21.82 -8.60 -6.15
CA TYR A 123 -21.81 -8.34 -7.58
C TYR A 123 -23.21 -8.55 -8.17
N PRO A 124 -23.74 -7.60 -8.98
CA PRO A 124 -25.14 -7.65 -9.39
C PRO A 124 -25.51 -8.91 -10.20
N GLU A 125 -26.57 -9.61 -9.79
CA GLU A 125 -27.06 -10.84 -10.44
C GLU A 125 -27.29 -10.68 -11.95
N LYS A 126 -27.87 -9.54 -12.36
CA LYS A 126 -28.09 -9.20 -13.77
C LYS A 126 -26.81 -9.17 -14.61
N LEU A 127 -25.64 -8.99 -13.98
CA LEU A 127 -24.33 -8.95 -14.64
C LEU A 127 -23.53 -10.25 -14.44
N MET A 128 -24.03 -11.20 -13.63
CA MET A 128 -23.37 -12.47 -13.33
C MET A 128 -23.04 -13.31 -14.57
N PRO A 129 -23.92 -13.42 -15.60
CA PRO A 129 -23.59 -14.18 -16.79
C PRO A 129 -22.31 -13.71 -17.49
N LYS A 130 -22.05 -12.39 -17.52
CA LYS A 130 -20.83 -11.81 -18.09
C LYS A 130 -19.59 -12.19 -17.27
N LEU A 131 -19.71 -12.22 -15.94
CA LEU A 131 -18.60 -12.58 -15.05
C LEU A 131 -18.26 -14.07 -15.18
N LEU A 132 -19.27 -14.95 -15.24
CA LEU A 132 -19.10 -16.38 -15.41
C LEU A 132 -18.50 -16.75 -16.78
N ALA A 133 -18.92 -16.09 -17.85
CA ALA A 133 -18.32 -16.27 -19.16
C ALA A 133 -16.82 -15.91 -19.16
N ARG A 134 -16.43 -14.84 -18.45
CA ARG A 134 -15.01 -14.49 -18.27
C ARG A 134 -14.28 -15.55 -17.45
N GLU A 135 -14.88 -16.06 -16.38
CA GLU A 135 -14.27 -17.11 -15.55
C GLU A 135 -13.98 -18.38 -16.37
N LEU A 136 -14.96 -18.85 -17.13
CA LEU A 136 -14.81 -20.01 -18.01
C LEU A 136 -13.70 -19.79 -19.03
N SER A 137 -13.65 -18.61 -19.65
CA SER A 137 -12.58 -18.24 -20.58
C SER A 137 -11.20 -18.24 -19.93
N CYS A 138 -11.07 -17.66 -18.73
CA CYS A 138 -9.79 -17.65 -18.00
C CYS A 138 -9.33 -19.08 -17.65
N ARG A 139 -10.23 -19.94 -17.17
CA ARG A 139 -9.92 -21.34 -16.84
C ARG A 139 -9.46 -22.12 -18.07
N ALA A 140 -10.20 -22.01 -19.18
CA ALA A 140 -9.83 -22.69 -20.41
C ALA A 140 -8.44 -22.26 -20.93
N LYS A 141 -8.07 -20.98 -20.80
CA LYS A 141 -6.75 -20.48 -21.19
C LYS A 141 -5.64 -20.93 -20.25
N LEU A 142 -5.91 -21.02 -18.94
CA LEU A 142 -4.99 -21.62 -17.96
C LEU A 142 -4.72 -23.08 -18.28
N ASP A 143 -5.78 -23.86 -18.51
CA ASP A 143 -5.68 -25.30 -18.82
C ASP A 143 -4.93 -25.54 -20.13
N ALA A 144 -5.05 -24.61 -21.09
CA ALA A 144 -4.30 -24.62 -22.34
C ALA A 144 -2.84 -24.13 -22.20
N GLY A 145 -2.37 -23.83 -20.99
CA GLY A 145 -1.00 -23.38 -20.73
C GLY A 145 -0.68 -21.98 -21.28
N GLN A 146 -1.70 -21.12 -21.48
CA GLN A 146 -1.54 -19.78 -22.05
C GLN A 146 -1.26 -18.70 -20.99
N SER A 147 -1.10 -19.10 -19.72
CA SER A 147 -0.73 -18.17 -18.63
C SER A 147 0.66 -17.60 -18.86
N LYS A 148 0.86 -16.33 -18.48
CA LYS A 148 2.20 -15.75 -18.38
C LYS A 148 3.00 -16.27 -17.17
N GLY A 149 2.38 -17.05 -16.30
CA GLY A 149 2.99 -17.49 -15.05
C GLY A 149 2.97 -16.35 -14.04
N THR A 150 1.82 -16.15 -13.42
CA THR A 150 1.70 -15.17 -12.34
C THR A 150 2.28 -15.75 -11.05
N VAL A 151 3.40 -15.19 -10.58
CA VAL A 151 3.93 -15.48 -9.25
C VAL A 151 3.74 -14.23 -8.37
N PRO A 152 2.92 -14.29 -7.30
CA PRO A 152 2.93 -13.27 -6.24
C PRO A 152 4.38 -13.04 -5.80
N ASN A 153 4.84 -11.79 -5.82
CA ASN A 153 6.24 -11.39 -5.64
C ASN A 153 6.97 -12.33 -4.64
N PRO A 154 7.81 -13.26 -5.13
CA PRO A 154 8.39 -14.29 -4.29
C PRO A 154 9.35 -13.62 -3.31
N ARG A 155 9.15 -13.87 -2.01
CA ARG A 155 10.20 -13.55 -1.05
C ARG A 155 11.41 -14.42 -1.36
N MET A 156 12.54 -13.77 -1.45
CA MET A 156 13.82 -14.42 -1.63
C MET A 156 14.34 -14.78 -0.24
N ASP A 157 13.98 -15.97 0.24
CA ASP A 157 14.50 -16.49 1.51
C ASP A 157 16.01 -16.77 1.38
N VAL A 158 16.76 -16.67 2.48
CA VAL A 158 18.18 -17.06 2.52
C VAL A 158 18.35 -18.47 1.93
N ASN A 159 19.08 -18.57 0.82
CA ASN A 159 19.24 -19.80 0.03
C ASN A 159 20.58 -20.53 0.29
N VAL A 160 21.33 -20.06 1.27
CA VAL A 160 22.57 -20.66 1.77
C VAL A 160 22.37 -21.07 3.24
N ASN A 161 23.37 -21.72 3.86
CA ASN A 161 23.32 -21.98 5.30
C ASN A 161 23.09 -20.65 6.04
N ALA A 162 22.10 -20.61 6.92
CA ALA A 162 21.82 -19.44 7.74
C ALA A 162 22.78 -19.39 8.93
N ASN A 163 23.13 -18.17 9.36
CA ASN A 163 23.92 -17.94 10.55
C ASN A 163 23.14 -18.48 11.77
N PRO A 164 23.70 -19.39 12.59
CA PRO A 164 22.99 -20.02 13.70
C PRO A 164 22.57 -19.05 14.80
N LYS A 165 23.18 -17.86 14.87
CA LYS A 165 22.83 -16.81 15.84
C LYS A 165 21.85 -15.78 15.25
N ILE A 166 21.82 -15.62 13.94
CA ILE A 166 21.01 -14.61 13.24
C ILE A 166 20.37 -15.28 12.00
N PRO A 167 19.25 -16.00 12.16
CA PRO A 167 18.72 -16.89 11.11
C PRO A 167 18.29 -16.21 9.81
N PHE A 168 18.15 -14.89 9.78
CA PHE A 168 17.85 -14.09 8.59
C PHE A 168 19.09 -13.56 7.86
N VAL A 169 20.28 -14.00 8.28
CA VAL A 169 21.58 -13.64 7.68
C VAL A 169 22.28 -14.93 7.27
N ALA A 170 22.98 -14.91 6.15
CA ALA A 170 23.79 -16.03 5.69
C ALA A 170 24.96 -16.33 6.64
N ASP A 171 25.27 -17.60 6.81
CA ASP A 171 26.50 -18.05 7.45
C ASP A 171 27.71 -17.59 6.63
N GLY A 172 28.70 -17.02 7.30
CA GLY A 172 29.82 -16.31 6.68
C GLY A 172 29.58 -14.81 6.43
N ALA A 173 28.45 -14.24 6.86
CA ALA A 173 28.32 -12.79 7.04
C ALA A 173 28.54 -12.42 8.51
N GLY A 174 29.62 -11.68 8.76
CA GLY A 174 30.07 -11.24 10.08
C GLY A 174 29.85 -9.74 10.31
N MET A 175 30.11 -9.28 11.53
CA MET A 175 30.07 -7.86 11.90
C MET A 175 31.45 -7.36 12.30
N LYS A 176 31.85 -6.21 11.79
CA LYS A 176 33.14 -5.57 12.10
C LYS A 176 32.93 -4.12 12.52
N LEU A 177 33.77 -3.65 13.44
CA LEU A 177 33.84 -2.24 13.80
C LEU A 177 34.92 -1.54 12.95
N TYR A 178 34.51 -0.52 12.21
CA TYR A 178 35.35 0.35 11.42
C TYR A 178 35.58 1.66 12.17
N LYS A 179 36.83 2.12 12.21
CA LYS A 179 37.22 3.35 12.92
C LYS A 179 36.43 4.59 12.48
N GLN A 180 36.04 4.67 11.21
CA GLN A 180 35.33 5.83 10.64
C GLN A 180 33.82 5.62 10.49
N PHE A 181 33.36 4.37 10.34
CA PHE A 181 31.97 4.06 9.96
C PHE A 181 31.18 3.33 11.05
N GLY A 182 31.81 3.00 12.19
CA GLY A 182 31.16 2.20 13.23
C GLY A 182 30.95 0.76 12.79
N ARG A 183 29.78 0.17 13.09
CA ARG A 183 29.48 -1.24 12.78
C ARG A 183 29.17 -1.39 11.29
N GLY A 184 29.76 -2.39 10.65
CA GLY A 184 29.43 -2.81 9.29
C GLY A 184 29.41 -4.32 9.15
N LEU A 185 28.76 -4.81 8.09
CA LEU A 185 28.77 -6.22 7.72
C LEU A 185 29.97 -6.55 6.84
N ILE A 186 30.56 -7.73 7.03
CA ILE A 186 31.67 -8.25 6.23
C ILE A 186 31.36 -9.66 5.75
N ALA A 187 31.93 -10.03 4.60
CA ALA A 187 32.01 -11.41 4.17
C ALA A 187 33.24 -12.07 4.82
N GLU A 188 33.03 -13.18 5.54
CA GLU A 188 34.06 -14.04 6.14
C GLU A 188 34.41 -15.25 5.25
N ARG A 189 33.66 -15.42 4.16
CA ARG A 189 33.89 -16.39 3.09
C ARG A 189 33.46 -15.81 1.74
N ASP A 190 33.76 -16.53 0.67
CA ASP A 190 33.25 -16.20 -0.65
C ASP A 190 31.76 -16.53 -0.77
N PHE A 191 31.02 -15.63 -1.42
CA PHE A 191 29.62 -15.79 -1.84
C PHE A 191 29.55 -15.86 -3.36
N GLN A 192 28.63 -16.67 -3.87
CA GLN A 192 28.42 -16.80 -5.32
C GLN A 192 27.33 -15.85 -5.80
N VAL A 193 27.33 -15.55 -7.10
CA VAL A 193 26.27 -14.76 -7.73
C VAL A 193 24.92 -15.48 -7.53
N GLY A 194 23.96 -14.79 -6.92
CA GLY A 194 22.65 -15.35 -6.59
C GLY A 194 22.49 -15.80 -5.13
N ASP A 195 23.56 -15.79 -4.32
CA ASP A 195 23.46 -16.02 -2.88
C ASP A 195 22.69 -14.88 -2.21
N ILE A 196 21.72 -15.23 -1.37
CA ILE A 196 20.94 -14.28 -0.57
C ILE A 196 21.61 -14.15 0.79
N ILE A 197 22.29 -13.03 1.00
CA ILE A 197 23.12 -12.78 2.19
C ILE A 197 22.29 -12.36 3.40
N LEU A 198 21.15 -11.70 3.18
CA LEU A 198 20.28 -11.17 4.23
C LEU A 198 18.84 -11.12 3.70
N ASP A 199 17.90 -11.67 4.48
CA ASP A 199 16.45 -11.55 4.25
C ASP A 199 15.75 -11.11 5.55
N GLU A 200 15.76 -9.80 5.81
CA GLU A 200 15.13 -9.23 6.99
C GLU A 200 13.72 -8.71 6.69
N LYS A 201 12.76 -9.13 7.51
CA LYS A 201 11.40 -8.60 7.42
C LYS A 201 11.38 -7.15 7.91
N PRO A 202 10.77 -6.21 7.16
CA PRO A 202 10.74 -4.82 7.59
C PRO A 202 10.07 -4.70 8.95
N THR A 203 10.76 -4.01 9.88
CA THR A 203 10.20 -3.67 11.18
C THR A 203 9.01 -2.74 11.00
N LEU A 204 9.08 -1.85 10.01
CA LEU A 204 8.06 -0.85 9.74
C LEU A 204 8.09 -0.49 8.25
N VAL A 205 6.90 -0.22 7.70
CA VAL A 205 6.73 0.20 6.32
C VAL A 205 5.89 1.46 6.28
N THR A 206 6.34 2.45 5.52
CA THR A 206 5.61 3.66 5.15
C THR A 206 5.47 3.67 3.62
N ASN A 207 4.27 3.94 3.11
CA ASN A 207 4.07 4.09 1.67
C ASN A 207 3.90 5.58 1.36
N GLY A 208 4.59 6.03 0.32
CA GLY A 208 4.34 7.34 -0.28
C GLY A 208 2.88 7.50 -0.70
N LEU A 209 2.38 8.74 -0.73
CA LEU A 209 0.99 9.04 -1.08
C LEU A 209 0.61 8.55 -2.48
N GLY A 210 1.56 8.55 -3.41
CA GLY A 210 1.39 8.01 -4.76
C GLY A 210 1.26 6.49 -4.80
N TYR A 211 1.65 5.77 -3.75
CA TYR A 211 1.69 4.31 -3.72
C TYR A 211 0.50 3.66 -3.01
N ARG A 212 -0.43 4.45 -2.45
CA ARG A 212 -1.50 3.94 -1.58
C ARG A 212 -2.49 2.98 -2.27
N TYR A 213 -2.60 3.06 -3.60
CA TYR A 213 -3.49 2.21 -4.41
C TYR A 213 -2.72 1.23 -5.31
N THR A 214 -1.40 1.19 -5.17
CA THR A 214 -0.51 0.35 -5.99
C THR A 214 0.30 -0.64 -5.14
N ASN A 215 0.59 -0.28 -3.89
CA ASN A 215 1.40 -1.07 -2.95
C ASN A 215 0.60 -1.45 -1.70
N CYS A 216 0.93 -2.62 -1.14
CA CYS A 216 0.41 -3.06 0.14
C CYS A 216 0.90 -2.15 1.28
N ALA A 217 0.00 -1.69 2.15
CA ALA A 217 0.35 -0.84 3.29
C ALA A 217 1.20 -1.54 4.37
N ASN A 218 1.16 -2.87 4.44
CA ASN A 218 1.91 -3.65 5.44
C ASN A 218 3.32 -4.04 4.96
N CYS A 219 3.48 -4.45 3.71
CA CYS A 219 4.74 -4.99 3.19
C CYS A 219 5.39 -4.15 2.08
N SER A 220 4.76 -3.05 1.65
CA SER A 220 5.17 -2.20 0.52
C SER A 220 5.21 -2.90 -0.84
N THR A 221 4.97 -4.21 -0.89
CA THR A 221 5.02 -4.96 -2.13
C THR A 221 3.89 -4.51 -3.07
N GLY A 222 4.28 -4.15 -4.30
CA GLY A 222 3.33 -4.02 -5.40
C GLY A 222 2.74 -5.40 -5.72
N PHE A 223 1.44 -5.46 -5.96
CA PHE A 223 0.75 -6.73 -6.19
C PHE A 223 -0.09 -6.71 -7.47
N ASN A 224 0.45 -6.10 -8.54
CA ASN A 224 -0.24 -5.85 -9.81
C ASN A 224 -1.61 -5.20 -9.63
N HIS A 225 -1.69 -4.23 -8.70
CA HIS A 225 -2.92 -3.60 -8.25
C HIS A 225 -3.94 -4.57 -7.65
N SER A 226 -3.58 -5.81 -7.32
CA SER A 226 -4.46 -6.82 -6.73
C SER A 226 -4.69 -6.74 -5.24
N LEU A 227 -4.90 -5.51 -4.78
CA LEU A 227 -5.05 -5.17 -3.38
C LEU A 227 -6.50 -5.29 -2.89
N LEU A 228 -6.63 -5.56 -1.60
CA LEU A 228 -7.84 -5.57 -0.80
C LEU A 228 -7.94 -4.24 -0.04
N PRO A 229 -9.05 -3.50 -0.13
CA PRO A 229 -9.22 -2.26 0.60
C PRO A 229 -9.45 -2.50 2.09
N CYS A 230 -9.01 -1.56 2.94
CA CYS A 230 -9.47 -1.53 4.32
C CYS A 230 -11.01 -1.36 4.37
N PRO A 231 -11.74 -2.11 5.22
CA PRO A 231 -13.18 -1.95 5.38
C PRO A 231 -13.58 -0.70 6.18
N GLY A 232 -12.65 -0.04 6.88
CA GLY A 232 -12.92 1.10 7.75
C GLY A 232 -12.50 2.47 7.21
N CYS A 233 -11.64 2.52 6.19
CA CYS A 233 -11.13 3.79 5.65
C CYS A 233 -10.99 3.73 4.13
N VAL A 234 -10.60 4.86 3.54
CA VAL A 234 -10.38 5.01 2.08
C VAL A 234 -8.90 5.21 1.72
N SER A 235 -7.99 4.86 2.64
CA SER A 235 -6.57 5.26 2.55
C SER A 235 -5.58 4.11 2.45
N TYR A 236 -5.95 2.90 2.87
CA TYR A 236 -5.03 1.78 3.03
C TYR A 236 -5.57 0.55 2.31
N MET A 237 -4.69 -0.15 1.60
CA MET A 237 -4.99 -1.39 0.89
C MET A 237 -3.88 -2.43 1.11
N TYR A 238 -4.19 -3.70 0.92
CA TYR A 238 -3.35 -4.83 1.32
C TYR A 238 -3.29 -5.92 0.27
N CYS A 239 -2.14 -6.60 0.10
CA CYS A 239 -2.04 -7.71 -0.85
C CYS A 239 -2.73 -8.99 -0.37
N SER A 240 -3.00 -9.13 0.93
CA SER A 240 -3.66 -10.29 1.52
C SER A 240 -4.38 -9.91 2.82
N GLU A 241 -5.33 -10.77 3.23
CA GLU A 241 -6.01 -10.63 4.52
C GLU A 241 -5.01 -10.69 5.68
N GLU A 242 -3.96 -11.49 5.56
CA GLU A 242 -2.89 -11.57 6.57
C GLU A 242 -2.16 -10.24 6.74
N CYS A 243 -1.86 -9.55 5.62
CA CYS A 243 -1.25 -8.22 5.65
C CYS A 243 -2.20 -7.19 6.28
N LEU A 244 -3.49 -7.25 5.96
CA LEU A 244 -4.51 -6.40 6.55
C LEU A 244 -4.58 -6.60 8.06
N GLN A 245 -4.73 -7.84 8.52
CA GLN A 245 -4.87 -8.15 9.95
C GLN A 245 -3.61 -7.81 10.74
N ARG A 246 -2.42 -8.06 10.15
CA ARG A 246 -1.14 -7.70 10.77
C ARG A 246 -1.02 -6.18 10.95
N ASP A 247 -1.26 -5.42 9.89
CA ASP A 247 -1.14 -3.96 9.95
C ASP A 247 -2.19 -3.36 10.88
N LYS A 248 -3.45 -3.84 10.80
CA LYS A 248 -4.52 -3.48 11.74
C LYS A 248 -4.12 -3.73 13.18
N ARG A 249 -3.44 -4.83 13.49
CA ARG A 249 -3.01 -5.14 14.86
C ARG A 249 -1.97 -4.13 15.39
N PHE A 250 -1.01 -3.73 14.56
CA PHE A 250 0.19 -3.03 15.03
C PHE A 250 0.24 -1.53 14.73
N VAL A 251 -0.27 -1.10 13.58
CA VAL A 251 -0.10 0.30 13.11
C VAL A 251 -1.44 0.88 12.67
N HIS A 252 -2.08 0.26 11.68
CA HIS A 252 -3.26 0.83 11.04
C HIS A 252 -4.43 1.10 11.99
N ARG A 253 -4.62 0.35 13.09
CA ARG A 253 -5.66 0.68 14.10
C ARG A 253 -5.56 2.09 14.68
N PHE A 254 -4.36 2.68 14.68
CA PHE A 254 -4.13 4.04 15.18
C PHE A 254 -4.23 5.09 14.06
N GLU A 255 -4.11 4.67 12.80
CA GLU A 255 -4.20 5.54 11.62
C GLU A 255 -5.60 5.50 10.98
N CYS A 256 -6.36 4.43 11.22
CA CYS A 256 -7.68 4.19 10.63
C CYS A 256 -8.68 5.23 11.13
N GLY A 257 -9.16 6.07 10.22
CA GLY A 257 -10.09 7.16 10.54
C GLY A 257 -9.41 8.46 10.97
N MET A 258 -8.08 8.55 10.89
CA MET A 258 -7.32 9.79 11.12
C MET A 258 -6.36 10.09 9.96
N ALA A 259 -6.56 9.42 8.83
CA ALA A 259 -5.59 9.37 7.75
C ALA A 259 -5.45 10.74 7.05
N GLU A 260 -6.52 11.54 6.93
CA GLU A 260 -6.40 12.90 6.39
C GLU A 260 -5.66 13.82 7.35
N LYS A 261 -5.95 13.75 8.65
CA LYS A 261 -5.26 14.57 9.65
C LYS A 261 -3.79 14.23 9.73
N LEU A 262 -3.45 12.94 9.81
CA LEU A 262 -2.07 12.47 9.77
C LEU A 262 -1.38 12.97 8.52
N ARG A 263 -2.04 12.91 7.36
CA ARG A 263 -1.47 13.48 6.14
C ARG A 263 -1.24 14.99 6.25
N ASN A 264 -2.26 15.75 6.65
CA ASN A 264 -2.14 17.20 6.70
C ASN A 264 -1.04 17.67 7.67
N ALA A 265 -0.80 16.89 8.73
CA ALA A 265 0.25 17.14 9.72
C ALA A 265 1.61 16.52 9.38
N MET A 266 1.75 15.65 8.38
CA MET A 266 3.03 15.02 8.04
C MET A 266 3.62 15.51 6.71
N PHE A 267 2.80 15.95 5.76
CA PHE A 267 3.28 16.26 4.41
C PHE A 267 3.49 17.77 4.22
N CYS A 268 4.75 18.19 4.14
CA CYS A 268 5.14 19.49 3.58
C CYS A 268 5.63 19.39 2.13
N SER A 269 6.20 18.24 1.78
CA SER A 269 6.67 17.84 0.45
C SER A 269 6.86 16.31 0.48
N GLU A 270 7.21 15.69 -0.66
CA GLU A 270 7.17 14.24 -0.90
C GLU A 270 8.07 13.36 0.02
N ASP A 271 8.90 13.94 0.91
CA ASP A 271 10.07 13.25 1.50
C ASP A 271 10.09 12.95 3.02
N GLN A 272 9.05 13.24 3.84
CA GLN A 272 9.17 13.08 5.31
C GLN A 272 8.13 12.14 5.96
N LEU A 273 8.22 10.85 5.65
CA LEU A 273 7.31 9.80 6.13
C LEU A 273 7.73 9.05 7.41
N ASP A 274 8.98 9.15 7.83
CA ASP A 274 9.56 8.12 8.71
C ASP A 274 9.39 8.35 10.22
N GLN A 275 9.09 9.57 10.68
CA GLN A 275 9.20 9.90 12.11
C GLN A 275 8.03 9.41 12.98
N PHE A 276 6.79 9.36 12.47
CA PHE A 276 5.62 9.09 13.33
C PHE A 276 5.40 7.60 13.62
N LYS A 277 5.68 6.75 12.64
CA LYS A 277 5.46 5.31 12.78
C LYS A 277 6.43 4.64 13.77
N VAL A 278 7.61 5.22 13.98
CA VAL A 278 8.60 4.73 14.97
C VAL A 278 8.08 4.89 16.40
N LEU A 279 7.41 6.01 16.70
CA LEU A 279 6.95 6.34 18.06
C LEU A 279 5.83 5.40 18.56
N HIS A 280 4.90 4.99 17.69
CA HIS A 280 3.82 4.07 18.09
C HIS A 280 4.28 2.63 18.33
N LYS A 281 5.37 2.20 17.68
CA LYS A 281 5.94 0.86 17.91
C LYS A 281 6.83 0.82 19.15
N ALA A 282 7.52 1.93 19.46
CA ALA A 282 8.34 2.07 20.67
C ALA A 282 7.52 2.12 21.97
N GLY A 283 6.23 2.44 21.91
CA GLY A 283 5.31 2.46 23.06
C GLY A 283 4.59 1.12 23.36
N VAL A 284 4.96 0.03 22.66
CA VAL A 284 4.44 -1.32 22.90
C VAL A 284 5.58 -2.21 23.42
N HIS A 285 6.09 -1.86 24.60
CA HIS A 285 6.91 -2.73 25.45
C HIS A 285 6.41 -2.63 26.88
#